data_AF-A0A1H1FB91-F1
#
_entry.id   AF-A0A1H1FB91-F1
#
_cell.length_a   1.000
_cell.length_b   1.000
_cell.length_c   1.000
_cell.angle_alpha   90.00
_cell.angle_beta   90.00
_cell.angle_gamma   90.00
#
_symmetry.space_group_name_H-M   'P 1'
#
loop_
_entity.id
_entity.type
_entity.pdbx_description
1 polymer ?
#
loop_
_entity_poly.entity_id
_entity_poly.type
_entity_poly.pdbx_seq_one_letter_code
_entity_poly.pdbx_strand_id
1 'polypeptide(L)'
;MGKFDPVQWETVEEATGPPADEVTTHVERLQDEVYDADPYEAVKTIHDALYAEDVDRTVPSLGEPFVTAYLLEKEGIITPGDDEADGEYRSLVDRRPDRDRLEELFWERERTLWWIGLLTGVHPSLVTYWCYEYDVPLMERNFSEESLERIRAVRE
;
A
#
# COMPACT_ATOMS: atom_id res chain seq x y z
N MET A 1 28.97 1.12 4.70
CA MET A 1 27.61 1.67 4.86
C MET A 1 27.31 2.42 3.58
N GLY A 2 26.46 1.85 2.72
CA GLY A 2 26.08 2.51 1.46
C GLY A 2 25.27 3.75 1.79
N LYS A 3 25.61 4.90 1.20
CA LYS A 3 24.73 6.08 1.19
C LYS A 3 23.49 5.70 0.38
N PHE A 4 22.46 5.16 1.01
CA PHE A 4 21.16 5.04 0.37
C PHE A 4 20.54 6.44 0.37
N ASP A 5 20.35 7.01 -0.81
CA ASP A 5 19.76 8.34 -0.93
C ASP A 5 18.25 8.23 -0.68
N PRO A 6 17.69 8.98 0.29
CA PRO A 6 16.26 9.02 0.50
C PRO A 6 15.56 9.66 -0.72
N VAL A 7 14.41 9.08 -1.06
CA VAL A 7 13.48 9.60 -2.04
C VAL A 7 12.21 10.00 -1.30
N GLN A 8 11.96 11.32 -1.27
CA GLN A 8 10.78 11.91 -0.64
C GLN A 8 9.54 11.60 -1.47
N TRP A 9 8.40 11.38 -0.80
CA TRP A 9 7.15 11.04 -1.48
C TRP A 9 6.65 12.15 -2.39
N GLU A 10 6.85 13.43 -2.04
CA GLU A 10 6.55 14.57 -2.92
C GLU A 10 7.20 14.40 -4.30
N THR A 11 8.48 13.98 -4.36
CA THR A 11 9.16 13.74 -5.65
C THR A 11 8.61 12.51 -6.37
N VAL A 12 8.22 11.47 -5.63
CA VAL A 12 7.63 10.26 -6.23
C VAL A 12 6.27 10.59 -6.82
N GLU A 13 5.42 11.31 -6.10
CA GLU A 13 4.10 11.75 -6.56
C GLU A 13 4.20 12.59 -7.84
N GLU A 14 5.13 13.54 -7.88
CA GLU A 14 5.33 14.37 -9.08
C GLU A 14 5.79 13.54 -10.28
N ALA A 15 6.63 12.52 -10.06
CA ALA A 15 7.21 11.70 -11.14
C ALA A 15 6.29 10.57 -11.62
N THR A 16 5.50 9.97 -10.73
CA THR A 16 4.76 8.74 -11.01
C THR A 16 3.29 8.76 -10.58
N GLY A 17 2.83 9.84 -9.95
CA GLY A 17 1.55 9.89 -9.26
C GLY A 17 1.63 9.28 -7.85
N PRO A 18 0.59 9.47 -7.03
CA PRO A 18 0.52 8.90 -5.69
C PRO A 18 0.45 7.37 -5.75
N PRO A 19 1.07 6.65 -4.81
CA PRO A 19 1.04 5.20 -4.80
C PRO A 19 -0.39 4.70 -4.52
N ALA A 20 -0.83 3.72 -5.31
CA ALA A 20 -2.16 3.14 -5.25
C ALA A 20 -3.30 4.15 -5.47
N ASP A 21 -3.06 5.24 -6.21
CA ASP A 21 -4.10 6.20 -6.60
C ASP A 21 -5.26 5.52 -7.33
N GLU A 22 -4.93 4.56 -8.20
CA GLU A 22 -5.91 3.78 -8.94
C GLU A 22 -6.82 2.97 -8.02
N VAL A 23 -6.26 2.41 -6.93
CA VAL A 23 -7.02 1.65 -5.94
C VAL A 23 -7.86 2.59 -5.08
N THR A 24 -7.26 3.69 -4.61
CA THR A 24 -7.93 4.69 -3.76
C THR A 24 -9.16 5.26 -4.47
N THR A 25 -8.99 5.66 -5.74
CA THR A 25 -10.07 6.16 -6.59
C THR A 25 -11.22 5.15 -6.72
N HIS A 26 -10.91 3.87 -6.89
CA HIS A 26 -11.93 2.83 -7.00
C HIS A 26 -12.66 2.58 -5.67
N VAL A 27 -11.94 2.57 -4.56
CA VAL A 27 -12.54 2.44 -3.22
C VAL A 27 -13.49 3.59 -2.95
N GLU A 28 -13.06 4.85 -3.17
CA GLU A 28 -13.91 6.03 -2.96
C GLU A 28 -15.17 6.02 -3.84
N ARG A 29 -15.03 5.57 -5.09
CA ARG A 29 -16.14 5.52 -6.05
C ARG A 29 -17.16 4.44 -5.72
N LEU A 30 -16.70 3.29 -5.22
CA LEU A 30 -17.54 2.10 -5.04
C LEU A 30 -17.90 1.81 -3.58
N GLN A 31 -17.42 2.61 -2.62
CA GLN A 31 -17.67 2.39 -1.19
C GLN A 31 -19.14 2.16 -0.83
N ASP A 32 -20.06 2.91 -1.43
CA ASP A 32 -21.51 2.78 -1.19
C ASP A 32 -22.07 1.47 -1.75
N GLU A 33 -21.47 0.94 -2.81
CA GLU A 33 -21.87 -0.33 -3.45
C GLU A 33 -21.41 -1.54 -2.64
N VAL A 34 -20.24 -1.43 -2.00
CA VAL A 34 -19.63 -2.52 -1.22
C VAL A 34 -19.85 -2.37 0.30
N TYR A 35 -20.62 -1.38 0.74
CA TYR A 35 -20.93 -1.18 2.16
C TYR A 35 -21.70 -2.37 2.76
N ASP A 36 -21.27 -2.84 3.93
CA ASP A 36 -21.75 -4.06 4.59
C ASP A 36 -21.63 -5.35 3.76
N ALA A 37 -20.90 -5.32 2.64
CA ALA A 37 -20.62 -6.53 1.88
C ALA A 37 -19.65 -7.45 2.64
N ASP A 38 -19.72 -8.74 2.32
CA ASP A 38 -18.73 -9.70 2.76
C ASP A 38 -17.31 -9.24 2.32
N PRO A 39 -16.27 -9.34 3.16
CA PRO A 39 -14.95 -8.81 2.85
C PRO A 39 -14.37 -9.31 1.52
N TYR A 40 -14.54 -10.60 1.20
CA TYR A 40 -14.07 -11.15 -0.05
C TYR A 40 -14.79 -10.52 -1.25
N GLU A 41 -16.12 -10.42 -1.21
CA GLU A 41 -16.89 -9.82 -2.32
C GLU A 41 -16.63 -8.32 -2.45
N ALA A 42 -16.42 -7.59 -1.36
CA ALA A 42 -16.05 -6.17 -1.40
C ALA A 42 -14.70 -5.96 -2.12
N VAL A 43 -13.64 -6.67 -1.68
CA VAL A 43 -12.31 -6.58 -2.29
C VAL A 43 -12.34 -7.02 -3.75
N LYS A 44 -13.04 -8.11 -4.06
CA LYS A 44 -13.21 -8.62 -5.42
C LYS A 44 -13.93 -7.61 -6.31
N THR A 45 -14.96 -6.92 -5.82
CA THR A 45 -15.70 -5.92 -6.60
C THR A 45 -14.81 -4.77 -7.02
N ILE A 46 -14.00 -4.22 -6.09
CA ILE A 46 -13.00 -3.18 -6.41
C ILE A 46 -11.97 -3.71 -7.42
N HIS A 47 -11.45 -4.91 -7.17
CA HIS A 47 -10.44 -5.52 -8.04
C HIS A 47 -10.98 -5.78 -9.46
N ASP A 48 -12.18 -6.34 -9.60
CA ASP A 48 -12.79 -6.60 -10.90
C ASP A 48 -13.07 -5.30 -11.66
N ALA A 49 -13.50 -4.24 -10.96
CA ALA A 49 -13.67 -2.91 -11.56
C ALA A 49 -12.33 -2.34 -12.05
N LEU A 50 -11.27 -2.44 -11.25
CA LEU A 50 -9.93 -1.99 -11.61
C LEU A 50 -9.40 -2.72 -12.86
N TYR A 51 -9.68 -4.00 -13.02
CA TYR A 51 -9.25 -4.79 -14.19
C TYR A 51 -10.13 -4.63 -15.42
N ALA A 52 -11.32 -4.04 -15.28
CA ALA A 52 -12.17 -3.69 -16.41
C ALA A 52 -11.71 -2.38 -17.09
N GLU A 53 -10.90 -1.57 -16.40
CA GLU A 53 -10.41 -0.28 -16.88
C GLU A 53 -8.95 -0.37 -17.35
N ASP A 54 -8.60 0.41 -18.38
CA ASP A 54 -7.23 0.54 -18.88
C ASP A 54 -6.55 1.70 -18.14
N VAL A 55 -6.02 1.40 -16.96
CA VAL A 55 -5.36 2.36 -16.06
C VAL A 55 -3.88 2.02 -15.87
N ASP A 56 -3.04 3.05 -15.77
CA ASP A 56 -1.64 2.87 -15.37
C ASP A 56 -1.58 2.41 -13.91
N ARG A 57 -0.92 1.27 -13.68
CA ARG A 57 -0.87 0.62 -12.36
C ARG A 57 0.42 0.96 -11.64
N THR A 58 0.27 1.47 -10.43
CA THR A 58 1.40 1.81 -9.54
C THR A 58 1.71 0.67 -8.56
N VAL A 59 0.75 -0.22 -8.34
CA VAL A 59 0.91 -1.40 -7.48
C VAL A 59 1.02 -2.68 -8.33
N PRO A 60 1.96 -3.60 -8.02
CA PRO A 60 1.96 -4.92 -8.65
C PRO A 60 0.66 -5.69 -8.38
N SER A 61 0.16 -6.44 -9.37
CA SER A 61 -1.14 -7.15 -9.31
C SER A 61 -1.39 -7.98 -8.05
N LEU A 62 -0.36 -8.59 -7.47
CA LEU A 62 -0.49 -9.40 -6.24
C LEU A 62 -0.59 -8.55 -4.95
N GLY A 63 -0.22 -7.27 -5.03
CA GLY A 63 -0.28 -6.32 -3.92
C GLY A 63 -1.55 -5.49 -3.86
N GLU A 64 -2.22 -5.27 -5.00
CA GLU A 64 -3.46 -4.48 -5.09
C GLU A 64 -4.51 -4.95 -4.08
N PRO A 65 -4.83 -6.27 -3.94
CA PRO A 65 -5.86 -6.71 -3.00
C PRO A 65 -5.55 -6.39 -1.54
N PHE A 66 -4.27 -6.33 -1.16
CA PHE A 66 -3.88 -5.98 0.21
C PHE A 66 -4.09 -4.50 0.50
N VAL A 67 -3.82 -3.63 -0.48
CA VAL A 67 -4.08 -2.19 -0.34
C VAL A 67 -5.58 -1.92 -0.33
N THR A 68 -6.34 -2.57 -1.23
CA THR A 68 -7.80 -2.50 -1.27
C THR A 68 -8.43 -2.89 0.06
N ALA A 69 -8.11 -4.08 0.56
CA ALA A 69 -8.66 -4.57 1.82
C ALA A 69 -8.33 -3.64 2.99
N TYR A 70 -7.09 -3.14 3.04
CA TYR A 70 -6.67 -2.20 4.06
C TYR A 70 -7.46 -0.88 4.02
N LEU A 71 -7.70 -0.32 2.83
CA LEU A 71 -8.47 0.91 2.67
C LEU A 71 -9.94 0.71 3.06
N LEU A 72 -10.56 -0.37 2.58
CA LEU A 72 -11.95 -0.69 2.94
C LEU A 72 -12.11 -0.91 4.47
N GLU A 73 -11.15 -1.59 5.09
CA GLU A 73 -11.15 -1.81 6.54
C GLU A 73 -10.96 -0.49 7.31
N LYS A 74 -10.03 0.35 6.87
CA LYS A 74 -9.75 1.66 7.48
C LYS A 74 -10.96 2.60 7.45
N GLU A 75 -11.75 2.55 6.38
CA GLU A 75 -13.00 3.32 6.25
C GLU A 75 -14.20 2.65 6.96
N GLY A 76 -14.00 1.48 7.59
CA GLY A 76 -15.04 0.75 8.30
C GLY A 76 -16.08 0.08 7.39
N ILE A 77 -15.76 -0.08 6.10
CA ILE A 77 -16.64 -0.70 5.09
C ILE A 77 -16.64 -2.23 5.24
N ILE A 78 -15.48 -2.81 5.56
CA ILE A 78 -15.32 -4.23 5.87
C ILE A 78 -14.76 -4.39 7.27
N THR A 79 -15.07 -5.51 7.92
CA THR A 79 -14.55 -5.85 9.25
C THR A 79 -13.84 -7.21 9.20
N PRO A 80 -12.61 -7.34 9.71
CA PRO A 80 -11.99 -8.63 9.97
C PRO A 80 -12.77 -9.25 11.14
N GLY A 81 -13.53 -10.32 10.91
CA GLY A 81 -14.57 -10.80 11.84
C GLY A 81 -14.19 -10.81 13.34
N ASP A 82 -15.19 -10.59 14.19
CA ASP A 82 -15.06 -10.28 15.63
C ASP A 82 -14.27 -11.30 16.49
N ASP A 83 -14.11 -12.54 16.02
CA ASP A 83 -13.32 -13.57 16.69
C ASP A 83 -12.06 -13.89 15.87
N GLU A 84 -10.87 -13.71 16.46
CA GLU A 84 -9.56 -14.04 15.84
C GLU A 84 -9.46 -15.49 15.32
N ALA A 85 -10.39 -16.37 15.73
CA ALA A 85 -10.49 -17.75 15.31
C ALA A 85 -11.45 -18.00 14.12
N ASP A 86 -12.44 -17.14 13.89
CA ASP A 86 -13.51 -17.33 12.88
C ASP A 86 -13.58 -16.19 11.84
N GLY A 87 -12.78 -15.13 11.97
CA GLY A 87 -12.66 -14.08 10.96
C GLY A 87 -11.99 -14.56 9.67
N GLU A 88 -12.53 -14.14 8.52
CA GLU A 88 -12.03 -14.54 7.19
C GLU A 88 -10.58 -14.10 6.91
N TYR A 89 -10.18 -12.99 7.52
CA TYR A 89 -8.81 -12.47 7.52
C TYR A 89 -8.54 -11.74 8.84
N ARG A 90 -7.26 -11.50 9.18
CA ARG A 90 -6.92 -10.67 10.34
C ARG A 90 -6.75 -9.22 9.91
N SER A 91 -7.14 -8.31 10.80
CA SER A 91 -7.04 -6.87 10.63
C SER A 91 -5.71 -6.42 10.03
N LEU A 92 -5.79 -5.73 8.90
CA LEU A 92 -4.65 -5.09 8.27
C LEU A 92 -4.34 -3.74 8.93
N VAL A 93 -5.36 -3.08 9.49
CA VAL A 93 -5.20 -1.84 10.26
C VAL A 93 -4.42 -2.10 11.56
N ASP A 94 -4.78 -3.12 12.33
CA ASP A 94 -4.11 -3.47 13.60
C ASP A 94 -2.68 -4.01 13.37
N ARG A 95 -2.42 -4.60 12.20
CA ARG A 95 -1.09 -5.09 11.82
C ARG A 95 -0.15 -3.98 11.38
N ARG A 96 -0.66 -2.78 11.06
CA ARG A 96 0.15 -1.64 10.66
C ARG A 96 1.01 -1.20 11.85
N PRO A 97 2.35 -1.24 11.74
CA PRO A 97 3.21 -0.64 12.75
C PRO A 97 2.93 0.86 12.81
N ASP A 98 3.04 1.48 13.98
CA ASP A 98 3.04 2.94 14.06
C ASP A 98 4.22 3.54 13.28
N ARG A 99 4.17 4.87 13.07
CA ARG A 99 5.17 5.62 12.29
C ARG A 99 6.59 5.39 12.79
N ASP A 100 6.81 5.54 14.10
CA ASP A 100 8.14 5.43 14.71
C ASP A 100 8.70 4.02 14.53
N ARG A 101 7.85 3.00 14.69
CA ARG A 101 8.24 1.61 14.48
C ARG A 101 8.54 1.30 13.01
N LEU A 102 7.76 1.84 12.08
CA LEU A 102 7.98 1.67 10.66
C LEU A 102 9.31 2.32 10.24
N GLU A 103 9.58 3.53 10.71
CA GLU A 103 10.82 4.27 10.50
C GLU A 103 12.03 3.52 11.08
N GLU A 104 11.94 3.04 12.32
CA GLU A 104 12.97 2.22 12.98
C GLU A 104 13.27 0.95 12.17
N LEU A 105 12.22 0.21 11.76
CA LEU A 105 12.39 -1.02 10.99
C LEU A 105 13.08 -0.75 9.65
N PHE A 106 12.66 0.31 8.94
CA PHE A 106 13.11 0.56 7.58
C PHE A 106 14.47 1.28 7.51
N TRP A 107 14.65 2.35 8.27
CA TRP A 107 15.86 3.19 8.22
C TRP A 107 16.92 2.78 9.24
N GLU A 108 16.56 2.56 10.50
CA GLU A 108 17.56 2.24 11.54
C GLU A 108 18.05 0.79 11.46
N ARG A 109 17.12 -0.14 11.21
CA ARG A 109 17.38 -1.58 11.11
C ARG A 109 17.60 -2.06 9.68
N GLU A 110 17.54 -1.14 8.71
CA GLU A 110 17.73 -1.36 7.27
C GLU A 110 16.89 -2.53 6.69
N ARG A 111 15.73 -2.84 7.29
CA ARG A 111 14.88 -3.94 6.82
C ARG A 111 14.30 -3.60 5.45
N THR A 112 14.21 -4.61 4.60
CA THR A 112 13.55 -4.49 3.30
C THR A 112 12.03 -4.46 3.50
N LEU A 113 11.30 -3.87 2.55
CA LEU A 113 9.83 -3.84 2.56
C LEU A 113 9.24 -5.26 2.64
N TRP A 114 9.84 -6.23 1.96
CA TRP A 114 9.41 -7.63 2.05
C TRP A 114 9.66 -8.28 3.40
N TRP A 115 10.74 -7.91 4.11
CA TRP A 115 10.99 -8.41 5.46
C TRP A 115 10.02 -7.80 6.46
N ILE A 116 9.70 -6.52 6.30
CA ILE A 116 8.66 -5.86 7.11
C ILE A 116 7.31 -6.51 6.85
N GLY A 117 6.95 -6.77 5.59
CA GLY A 117 5.74 -7.49 5.22
C GLY A 117 5.67 -8.89 5.83
N LEU A 118 6.79 -9.60 5.91
CA LEU A 118 6.88 -10.89 6.61
C LEU A 118 6.61 -10.75 8.11
N LEU A 119 7.13 -9.71 8.76
CA LEU A 119 6.94 -9.47 10.20
C LEU A 119 5.48 -9.13 10.54
N THR A 120 4.80 -8.39 9.68
CA THR A 120 3.42 -7.93 9.89
C THR A 120 2.38 -8.88 9.25
N GLY A 121 2.81 -9.82 8.42
CA GLY A 121 1.94 -10.77 7.73
C GLY A 121 1.17 -10.17 6.56
N VAL A 122 1.78 -9.24 5.82
CA VAL A 122 1.16 -8.54 4.67
C VAL A 122 2.08 -8.51 3.45
N HIS A 123 1.53 -8.18 2.28
CA HIS A 123 2.31 -7.99 1.05
C HIS A 123 3.20 -6.73 1.13
N PRO A 124 4.43 -6.74 0.57
CA PRO A 124 5.32 -5.58 0.57
C PRO A 124 4.71 -4.28 0.03
N SER A 125 3.79 -4.36 -0.94
CA SER A 125 3.08 -3.19 -1.48
C SER A 125 2.28 -2.44 -0.42
N LEU A 126 1.67 -3.16 0.54
CA LEU A 126 0.96 -2.50 1.63
C LEU A 126 1.94 -1.80 2.58
N VAL A 127 3.14 -2.37 2.78
CA VAL A 127 4.20 -1.70 3.54
C VAL A 127 4.66 -0.42 2.82
N THR A 128 4.84 -0.47 1.49
CA THR A 128 5.11 0.72 0.67
C THR A 128 4.04 1.79 0.89
N TYR A 129 2.77 1.40 0.87
CA TYR A 129 1.64 2.31 1.09
C TYR A 129 1.63 2.89 2.51
N TRP A 130 1.97 2.12 3.54
CA TRP A 130 2.12 2.65 4.90
C TRP A 130 3.28 3.64 5.04
N CYS A 131 4.39 3.39 4.34
CA CYS A 131 5.50 4.35 4.28
C CYS A 131 5.03 5.67 3.64
N TYR A 132 4.20 5.59 2.61
CA TYR A 132 3.57 6.74 2.00
C TYR A 132 2.66 7.50 2.97
N GLU A 133 1.69 6.82 3.60
CA GLU A 133 0.75 7.45 4.53
C GLU A 133 1.41 8.10 5.75
N TYR A 134 2.58 7.62 6.16
CA TYR A 134 3.35 8.20 7.28
C TYR A 134 4.46 9.17 6.86
N ASP A 135 4.58 9.44 5.56
CA ASP A 135 5.64 10.25 4.98
C ASP A 135 7.04 9.76 5.40
N VAL A 136 7.24 8.44 5.38
CA VAL A 136 8.52 7.78 5.60
C VAL A 136 9.18 7.59 4.22
N PRO A 137 10.26 8.32 3.89
CA PRO A 137 10.87 8.26 2.57
C PRO A 137 11.40 6.87 2.27
N LEU A 138 11.41 6.49 0.99
CA LEU A 138 11.99 5.23 0.55
C LEU A 138 13.45 5.42 0.11
N MET A 139 14.23 4.35 0.18
CA MET A 139 15.54 4.31 -0.46
C MET A 139 15.40 4.06 -1.96
N GLU A 140 16.29 4.63 -2.79
CA GLU A 140 16.30 4.42 -4.26
C GLU A 140 16.20 2.93 -4.68
N ARG A 141 16.80 2.02 -3.91
CA ARG A 141 16.77 0.56 -4.16
C ARG A 141 15.38 -0.07 -4.22
N ASN A 142 14.35 0.63 -3.76
CA ASN A 142 12.97 0.13 -3.74
C ASN A 142 12.18 0.51 -5.00
N PHE A 143 12.79 1.28 -5.91
CA PHE A 143 12.18 1.69 -7.17
C PHE A 143 12.77 0.89 -8.33
N SER A 144 11.98 0.73 -9.39
CA SER A 144 12.48 0.19 -10.66
C SER A 144 13.42 1.21 -11.33
N GLU A 145 14.23 0.75 -12.30
CA GLU A 145 15.07 1.66 -13.09
C GLU A 145 14.23 2.73 -13.79
N GLU A 146 13.09 2.34 -14.37
CA GLU A 146 12.16 3.26 -15.03
C GLU A 146 11.60 4.33 -14.07
N SER A 147 11.15 3.92 -12.88
CA SER A 147 10.66 4.88 -11.87
C SER A 147 11.78 5.81 -11.42
N LEU A 148 13.01 5.31 -11.24
CA LEU A 148 14.17 6.15 -10.89
C LEU A 148 14.53 7.14 -11.99
N GLU A 149 14.42 6.78 -13.26
CA GLU A 149 14.62 7.70 -14.38
C GLU A 149 13.62 8.86 -14.35
N ARG A 150 12.34 8.57 -14.12
CA ARG A 150 11.29 9.59 -13.98
C ARG A 150 11.53 10.48 -12.76
N ILE A 151 11.86 9.89 -11.60
CA ILE A 151 12.17 10.62 -10.36
C ILE A 151 13.39 11.54 -10.54
N ARG A 152 14.42 11.08 -11.23
CA ARG A 152 15.61 11.90 -11.51
C ARG A 152 15.31 13.07 -12.44
N ALA A 153 14.46 12.86 -13.44
CA ALA A 153 14.05 13.92 -14.37
C ALA A 153 13.28 15.06 -13.68
N VAL A 154 12.60 14.80 -12.56
CA VAL A 154 11.91 15.82 -11.74
C VAL A 154 12.88 16.61 -10.85
N ARG A 155 14.01 16.00 -10.45
CA ARG A 155 15.00 16.63 -9.55
C ARG A 155 15.96 17.60 -10.25
N GLU A 156 16.03 17.57 -11.59
CA GLU A 156 16.90 18.42 -12.43
C GLU A 156 16.24 19.76 -12.78
#